data_AF-A0A534RR37-F1
#
_entry.id   AF-A0A534RR37-F1
#
_cell.length_a   1.000
_cell.length_b   1.000
_cell.length_c   1.000
_cell.angle_alpha   90.00
_cell.angle_beta   90.00
_cell.angle_gamma   90.00
#
_symmetry.space_group_name_H-M   'P 1'
#
loop_
_entity.id
_entity.type
_entity.pdbx_description
1 polymer ?
#
loop_
_entity_poly.entity_id
_entity_poly.type
_entity_poly.pdbx_seq_one_letter_code
_entity_poly.pdbx_strand_id
1 'polypeptide(L)'
;MVVLKDVAVRPAAPPSAEPPLIAWKRFAVNLAWFPLLRRTLELQSVELDEPRLALDRLASGEINLMALVPKGEAPAAKPAEGKAGGTSWGVGVDYLALRGGHVRFRDFAVPGVEPVDVALPAIEVRDVALHPGLYGGPARAHLDVRVDQGRLRVSTHLELLEHGVGVATNLRARRLPLRRTRLYVPKVGWRELAGQLGATVVHRFASGSRHDVRGTITLDDLAVRVPGVEEPALKWKHFAVSVDPVDLLAQHARVTRVELAGASLLVRPGGGAPLPIAEVAPGGGPAGPAEPAPPAATDAPPTKSWRWSVASLSVTDTHARVLTAETPTDVGVELEAHELSGDGDEPAPVRLALRLGDGSLGLDGGLRIARIGFAGTLTLDRLPLPALAGLAGTLPPNVVQKGALSADLAVAAGSSAPTPGDARVQGKIAVTEPWITTADPTEFAAGWSALEVGVDELLVPGVLAHDAAGEPGPITVRLAGVGLAEPYVQVTRTPEGLIRRRRPRSPRRRARRPSRPGRRSTSRSSPSV
;
A
#
# COMPACT_ATOMS: atom_id res chain seq x y z
N MET A 1 33.29 -41.86 -8.17
CA MET A 1 33.04 -40.81 -7.17
C MET A 1 34.21 -39.84 -7.14
N VAL A 2 33.95 -38.55 -7.30
CA VAL A 2 34.95 -37.45 -7.23
C VAL A 2 34.67 -36.66 -5.95
N VAL A 3 35.69 -36.37 -5.14
CA VAL A 3 35.54 -35.62 -3.87
C VAL A 3 36.60 -34.53 -3.75
N LEU A 4 36.17 -33.32 -3.45
CA LEU A 4 37.01 -32.17 -3.09
C LEU A 4 36.76 -31.81 -1.62
N LYS A 5 37.81 -31.50 -0.85
CA LYS A 5 37.70 -31.13 0.56
C LYS A 5 38.40 -29.81 0.83
N ASP A 6 37.87 -29.05 1.80
CA ASP A 6 38.46 -27.84 2.37
C ASP A 6 38.93 -26.82 1.33
N VAL A 7 38.05 -26.52 0.36
CA VAL A 7 38.35 -25.56 -0.71
C VAL A 7 37.99 -24.16 -0.24
N ALA A 8 38.89 -23.20 -0.48
CA ALA A 8 38.66 -21.79 -0.24
C ALA A 8 39.22 -20.94 -1.39
N VAL A 9 38.37 -20.13 -2.00
CA VAL A 9 38.70 -19.19 -3.06
C VAL A 9 38.79 -17.78 -2.46
N ARG A 10 39.93 -17.12 -2.70
CA ARG A 10 40.24 -15.77 -2.23
C ARG A 10 40.57 -14.86 -3.42
N PRO A 11 40.34 -13.55 -3.32
CA PRO A 11 40.80 -12.61 -4.35
C PRO A 11 42.34 -12.57 -4.39
N ALA A 12 42.91 -12.23 -5.55
CA ALA A 12 44.36 -12.25 -5.80
C ALA A 12 45.15 -11.09 -5.15
N ALA A 13 44.51 -10.27 -4.31
CA ALA A 13 45.14 -9.13 -3.61
C ALA A 13 45.82 -9.59 -2.30
N PRO A 14 46.79 -8.82 -1.73
CA PRO A 14 47.59 -9.29 -0.60
C PRO A 14 46.73 -9.64 0.62
N PRO A 15 47.18 -10.58 1.48
CA PRO A 15 46.36 -11.20 2.51
C PRO A 15 46.01 -10.19 3.61
N SER A 16 44.94 -9.41 3.40
CA SER A 16 44.18 -8.84 4.51
C SER A 16 43.36 -9.97 5.15
N ALA A 17 43.01 -9.82 6.42
CA ALA A 17 42.23 -10.76 7.22
C ALA A 17 40.76 -10.91 6.75
N GLU A 18 40.51 -10.83 5.45
CA GLU A 18 39.20 -10.90 4.84
C GLU A 18 38.76 -12.37 4.67
N PRO A 19 37.50 -12.70 5.00
CA PRO A 19 36.97 -14.04 4.83
C PRO A 19 36.97 -14.48 3.35
N PRO A 20 37.14 -15.79 3.05
CA PRO A 20 37.15 -16.28 1.68
C PRO A 20 35.84 -15.97 0.94
N LEU A 21 35.93 -15.67 -0.35
CA LEU A 21 34.77 -15.32 -1.20
C LEU A 21 33.82 -16.50 -1.35
N ILE A 22 34.39 -17.68 -1.63
CA ILE A 22 33.68 -18.95 -1.72
C ILE A 22 34.52 -19.97 -0.98
N ALA A 23 33.94 -20.70 -0.04
CA ALA A 23 34.60 -21.83 0.60
C ALA A 23 33.61 -22.97 0.83
N TRP A 24 34.08 -24.21 0.92
CA TRP A 24 33.26 -25.35 1.34
C TRP A 24 34.14 -26.43 1.95
N LYS A 25 33.55 -27.25 2.81
CA LYS A 25 34.25 -28.32 3.52
C LYS A 25 34.34 -29.59 2.70
N ARG A 26 33.27 -29.97 2.01
CA ARG A 26 33.25 -31.16 1.16
C ARG A 26 32.34 -30.94 -0.05
N PHE A 27 32.83 -31.31 -1.22
CA PHE A 27 32.03 -31.44 -2.44
C PHE A 27 32.23 -32.85 -2.99
N ALA A 28 31.16 -33.60 -3.19
CA ALA A 28 31.21 -34.97 -3.68
C ALA A 28 30.24 -35.18 -4.84
N VAL A 29 30.72 -35.79 -5.92
CA VAL A 29 29.91 -36.14 -7.09
C VAL A 29 30.03 -37.62 -7.38
N ASN A 30 28.90 -38.28 -7.53
CA ASN A 30 28.82 -39.67 -7.96
C ASN A 30 28.03 -39.77 -9.27
N LEU A 31 28.62 -40.45 -10.25
CA LEU A 31 28.05 -40.63 -11.59
C LEU A 31 27.66 -42.08 -11.79
N ALA A 32 26.50 -42.33 -12.38
CA ALA A 32 26.13 -43.64 -12.87
C ALA A 32 26.77 -43.87 -14.25
N TRP A 33 27.57 -44.93 -14.37
CA TRP A 33 28.32 -45.22 -15.60
C TRP A 33 27.51 -46.01 -16.64
N PHE A 34 26.56 -46.83 -16.20
CA PHE A 34 25.72 -47.64 -17.10
C PHE A 34 24.74 -46.82 -17.97
N PRO A 35 24.11 -45.74 -17.49
CA PRO A 35 23.24 -44.88 -18.31
C PRO A 35 23.97 -44.18 -19.46
N LEU A 36 25.30 -43.98 -19.37
CA LEU A 36 26.09 -43.39 -20.44
C LEU A 36 26.05 -44.22 -21.74
N LEU A 37 25.92 -45.55 -21.64
CA LEU A 37 25.76 -46.43 -22.81
C LEU A 37 24.44 -46.17 -23.56
N ARG A 38 23.44 -45.60 -22.88
CA ARG A 38 22.14 -45.19 -23.45
C ARG A 38 22.08 -43.70 -23.77
N ARG A 39 23.23 -43.00 -23.80
CA ARG A 39 23.33 -41.54 -23.98
C ARG A 39 22.60 -40.74 -22.89
N THR A 40 22.60 -41.26 -21.67
CA THR A 40 22.05 -40.59 -20.49
C THR A 40 23.18 -40.27 -19.51
N LEU A 41 23.37 -38.99 -19.19
CA LEU A 41 24.24 -38.54 -18.10
C LEU A 41 23.41 -38.50 -16.81
N GLU A 42 23.62 -39.48 -15.94
CA GLU A 42 22.89 -39.60 -14.67
C GLU A 42 23.85 -39.40 -13.49
N LEU A 43 23.58 -38.38 -12.69
CA LEU A 43 24.32 -38.04 -11.49
C LEU A 43 23.59 -38.65 -10.28
N GLN A 44 24.14 -39.73 -9.71
CA GLN A 44 23.56 -40.39 -8.54
C GLN A 44 23.53 -39.50 -7.30
N SER A 45 24.57 -38.68 -7.10
CA SER A 45 24.61 -37.76 -5.96
C SER A 45 25.53 -36.58 -6.22
N VAL A 46 25.07 -35.37 -5.91
CA VAL A 46 25.87 -34.15 -5.84
C VAL A 46 25.70 -33.56 -4.44
N GLU A 47 26.73 -33.68 -3.60
CA GLU A 47 26.68 -33.21 -2.20
C GLU A 47 27.67 -32.07 -1.98
N LEU A 48 27.21 -30.98 -1.34
CA LEU A 48 28.01 -29.83 -0.96
C LEU A 48 27.81 -29.51 0.53
N ASP A 49 28.84 -29.75 1.35
CA ASP A 49 28.81 -29.56 2.79
C ASP A 49 29.53 -28.27 3.22
N GLU A 50 28.86 -27.53 4.11
CA GLU A 50 29.27 -26.26 4.69
C GLU A 50 29.76 -25.19 3.68
N PRO A 51 29.03 -24.91 2.58
CA PRO A 51 29.44 -23.83 1.68
C PRO A 51 29.29 -22.46 2.35
N ARG A 52 30.32 -21.64 2.27
CA ARG A 52 30.36 -20.25 2.74
C ARG A 52 30.54 -19.32 1.54
N LEU A 53 29.64 -18.37 1.39
CA LEU A 53 29.67 -17.37 0.32
C LEU A 53 29.69 -15.97 0.94
N ALA A 54 30.68 -15.16 0.60
CA ALA A 54 30.73 -13.74 0.94
C ALA A 54 30.38 -12.90 -0.29
N LEU A 55 29.15 -12.38 -0.33
CA LEU A 55 28.63 -11.54 -1.40
C LEU A 55 28.70 -10.07 -0.97
N ASP A 56 29.51 -9.28 -1.65
CA ASP A 56 29.65 -7.86 -1.37
C ASP A 56 29.24 -7.06 -2.62
N ARG A 57 28.21 -6.21 -2.50
CA ARG A 57 27.87 -5.23 -3.53
C ARG A 57 28.68 -3.97 -3.28
N LEU A 58 29.57 -3.65 -4.20
CA LEU A 58 30.48 -2.50 -4.13
C LEU A 58 29.72 -1.19 -4.34
N ALA A 59 30.34 -0.07 -3.96
CA ALA A 59 29.77 1.27 -4.18
C ALA A 59 29.51 1.58 -5.67
N SER A 60 30.25 0.94 -6.58
CA SER A 60 30.02 0.97 -8.04
C SER A 60 28.77 0.21 -8.49
N GLY A 61 28.12 -0.54 -7.60
CA GLY A 61 27.02 -1.44 -7.90
C GLY A 61 27.45 -2.83 -8.39
N GLU A 62 28.74 -3.04 -8.66
CA GLU A 62 29.30 -4.35 -9.03
C GLU A 62 29.33 -5.32 -7.83
N ILE A 63 29.31 -6.62 -8.11
CA ILE A 63 29.41 -7.67 -7.10
C ILE A 63 30.85 -8.17 -7.03
N ASN A 64 31.42 -8.35 -5.83
CA ASN A 64 32.77 -8.86 -5.62
C ASN A 64 33.09 -10.19 -6.34
N LEU A 65 32.09 -11.06 -6.55
CA LEU A 65 32.23 -12.31 -7.31
C LEU A 65 32.51 -12.11 -8.80
N MET A 66 32.23 -10.93 -9.38
CA MET A 66 32.56 -10.63 -10.77
C MET A 66 34.07 -10.56 -11.01
N ALA A 67 34.87 -10.34 -9.96
CA ALA A 67 36.33 -10.44 -10.03
C ALA A 67 36.82 -11.86 -10.34
N LEU A 68 35.99 -12.89 -10.12
CA LEU A 68 36.31 -14.30 -10.42
C LEU A 68 35.96 -14.68 -11.87
N VAL A 69 35.23 -13.83 -12.60
CA VAL A 69 34.92 -14.07 -14.02
C VAL A 69 36.14 -13.67 -14.85
N PRO A 70 36.75 -14.58 -15.64
CA PRO A 70 37.85 -14.22 -16.50
C PRO A 70 37.39 -13.17 -17.50
N LYS A 71 38.04 -11.99 -17.52
CA LYS A 71 37.88 -11.00 -18.59
C LYS A 71 38.61 -11.47 -19.84
N GLY A 72 38.16 -12.60 -20.39
CA GLY A 72 38.62 -13.12 -21.67
C GLY A 72 37.61 -12.74 -22.72
N GLU A 73 38.06 -12.02 -23.74
CA GLU A 73 37.33 -11.88 -25.00
C GLU A 73 37.05 -13.31 -25.50
N ALA A 74 35.78 -13.71 -25.49
CA ALA A 74 35.41 -15.02 -26.00
C ALA A 74 35.94 -15.11 -27.43
N PRO A 75 36.81 -16.08 -27.77
CA PRO A 75 37.19 -16.26 -29.16
C PRO A 75 35.88 -16.44 -29.93
N ALA A 76 35.65 -15.61 -30.94
CA ALA A 76 34.48 -15.69 -31.79
C ALA A 76 34.45 -17.10 -32.40
N ALA A 77 33.72 -18.00 -31.75
CA ALA A 77 33.43 -19.31 -32.29
C ALA A 77 32.54 -19.05 -33.50
N LYS A 78 33.12 -19.16 -34.70
CA LYS A 78 32.34 -19.28 -35.93
C LYS A 78 31.32 -20.40 -35.71
N PRO A 79 30.03 -20.19 -35.97
CA PRO A 79 29.05 -21.25 -35.89
C PRO A 79 29.51 -22.37 -36.82
N ALA A 80 29.90 -23.51 -36.26
CA ALA A 80 30.03 -24.71 -37.05
C ALA A 80 28.60 -25.16 -37.37
N GLU A 81 28.19 -24.95 -38.63
CA GLU A 81 27.02 -25.62 -39.20
C GLU A 81 27.27 -27.13 -39.22
N GLY A 82 26.98 -27.77 -38.08
CA GLY A 82 26.99 -29.21 -37.90
C GLY A 82 25.55 -29.71 -37.82
N LYS A 83 25.08 -30.33 -38.90
CA LYS A 83 23.86 -31.13 -39.07
C LYS A 83 23.08 -31.44 -37.77
N ALA A 84 21.88 -30.86 -37.65
CA ALA A 84 20.85 -31.31 -36.73
C ALA A 84 20.38 -32.72 -37.12
N GLY A 85 20.95 -33.74 -36.47
CA GLY A 85 20.63 -35.14 -36.68
C GLY A 85 21.24 -36.08 -35.63
N GLY A 86 21.57 -35.57 -34.44
CA GLY A 86 22.12 -36.35 -33.33
C GLY A 86 21.12 -36.43 -32.18
N THR A 87 20.79 -37.65 -31.76
CA THR A 87 19.95 -37.94 -30.58
C THR A 87 20.42 -37.15 -29.36
N SER A 88 19.53 -36.34 -28.76
CA SER A 88 19.82 -35.53 -27.58
C SER A 88 20.20 -36.40 -26.39
N TRP A 89 21.27 -36.02 -25.67
CA TRP A 89 21.62 -36.65 -24.40
C TRP A 89 20.53 -36.40 -23.36
N GLY A 90 20.11 -37.44 -22.64
CA GLY A 90 19.29 -37.29 -21.44
C GLY A 90 20.17 -36.88 -20.26
N VAL A 91 19.74 -35.92 -19.45
CA VAL A 91 20.48 -35.52 -18.23
C VAL A 91 19.54 -35.69 -17.03
N GLY A 92 20.00 -36.41 -16.01
CA GLY A 92 19.28 -36.69 -14.77
C GLY A 92 20.16 -36.52 -13.53
N VAL A 93 19.54 -36.09 -12.44
CA VAL A 93 20.17 -35.96 -11.12
C VAL A 93 19.27 -36.64 -10.07
N ASP A 94 19.73 -37.74 -9.48
CA ASP A 94 18.94 -38.51 -8.50
C ASP A 94 18.87 -37.76 -7.16
N TYR A 95 20.00 -37.19 -6.73
CA TYR A 95 20.11 -36.49 -5.46
C TYR A 95 21.11 -35.32 -5.53
N LEU A 96 20.65 -34.14 -5.15
CA LEU A 96 21.48 -32.98 -4.91
C LEU A 96 21.22 -32.48 -3.48
N ALA A 97 22.28 -32.35 -2.69
CA ALA A 97 22.18 -31.86 -1.33
C ALA A 97 23.22 -30.78 -1.04
N LEU A 98 22.76 -29.70 -0.44
CA LEU A 98 23.59 -28.67 0.17
C LEU A 98 23.29 -28.65 1.66
N ARG A 99 24.29 -28.84 2.51
CA ARG A 99 24.12 -28.94 3.97
C ARG A 99 24.93 -27.86 4.67
N GLY A 100 24.33 -27.18 5.64
CA GLY A 100 25.01 -26.20 6.49
C GLY A 100 25.60 -25.01 5.72
N GLY A 101 24.94 -24.54 4.67
CA GLY A 101 25.41 -23.38 3.92
C GLY A 101 25.26 -22.06 4.68
N HIS A 102 26.12 -21.11 4.37
CA HIS A 102 26.11 -19.77 4.95
C HIS A 102 26.42 -18.73 3.86
N VAL A 103 25.56 -17.74 3.71
CA VAL A 103 25.76 -16.61 2.81
C VAL A 103 25.80 -15.35 3.64
N ARG A 104 26.90 -14.60 3.55
CA ARG A 104 26.99 -13.27 4.12
C ARG A 104 26.88 -12.25 3.00
N PHE A 105 25.89 -11.37 3.09
CA PHE A 105 25.68 -10.29 2.14
C PHE A 105 26.01 -8.94 2.77
N ARG A 106 26.86 -8.14 2.11
CA ARG A 106 27.12 -6.74 2.48
C ARG A 106 26.82 -5.82 1.30
N ASP A 107 26.08 -4.76 1.55
CA ASP A 107 25.81 -3.74 0.54
C ASP A 107 26.55 -2.45 0.89
N PHE A 108 27.59 -2.14 0.12
CA PHE A 108 28.35 -0.88 0.23
C PHE A 108 27.79 0.23 -0.67
N ALA A 109 26.81 -0.07 -1.53
CA ALA A 109 26.15 0.93 -2.36
C ALA A 109 25.17 1.80 -1.55
N VAL A 110 24.77 1.35 -0.35
CA VAL A 110 23.91 2.10 0.56
C VAL A 110 24.65 2.39 1.87
N PRO A 111 24.79 3.67 2.30
CA PRO A 111 25.44 3.99 3.57
C PRO A 111 24.68 3.42 4.78
N GLY A 112 25.41 2.90 5.77
CA GLY A 112 24.85 2.45 7.06
C GLY A 112 24.23 1.06 7.07
N VAL A 113 24.56 0.19 6.11
CA VAL A 113 24.03 -1.18 6.03
C VAL A 113 24.81 -2.14 6.91
N GLU A 114 24.10 -2.82 7.81
CA GLU A 114 24.66 -3.99 8.52
C GLU A 114 24.70 -5.22 7.61
N PRO A 115 25.74 -6.06 7.71
CA PRO A 115 25.80 -7.34 6.99
C PRO A 115 24.56 -8.21 7.27
N VAL A 116 24.06 -8.88 6.23
CA VAL A 116 22.99 -9.86 6.34
C VAL A 116 23.58 -11.25 6.31
N ASP A 117 23.42 -11.98 7.41
CA ASP A 117 23.80 -13.39 7.48
C ASP A 117 22.58 -14.27 7.20
N VAL A 118 22.67 -15.02 6.11
CA VAL A 118 21.66 -15.99 5.68
C VAL A 118 22.25 -17.38 5.87
N ALA A 119 21.66 -18.15 6.79
CA ALA A 119 21.98 -19.56 6.90
C ALA A 119 21.09 -20.36 5.95
N LEU A 120 21.68 -21.32 5.26
CA LEU A 120 21.04 -22.31 4.41
C LEU A 120 21.26 -23.70 5.04
N PRO A 121 20.55 -24.05 6.14
CA PRO A 121 20.76 -25.32 6.83
C PRO A 121 20.71 -26.54 5.92
N ALA A 122 19.75 -26.55 4.98
CA ALA A 122 19.59 -27.64 4.03
C ALA A 122 18.91 -27.16 2.75
N ILE A 123 19.47 -27.55 1.62
CA ILE A 123 18.79 -27.60 0.33
C ILE A 123 18.89 -29.05 -0.12
N GLU A 124 17.76 -29.71 -0.34
CA GLU A 124 17.72 -31.08 -0.83
C GLU A 124 16.84 -31.13 -2.06
N VAL A 125 17.35 -31.73 -3.11
CA VAL A 125 16.66 -31.90 -4.38
C VAL A 125 16.81 -33.36 -4.78
N ARG A 126 15.71 -34.01 -5.15
CA ARG A 126 15.64 -35.43 -5.47
C ARG A 126 14.93 -35.62 -6.80
N ASP A 127 15.39 -36.62 -7.54
CA ASP A 127 14.74 -37.16 -8.74
C ASP A 127 14.53 -36.10 -9.86
N VAL A 128 15.52 -35.23 -10.11
CA VAL A 128 15.43 -34.19 -11.14
C VAL A 128 15.79 -34.74 -12.51
N ALA A 129 14.78 -34.91 -13.36
CA ALA A 129 14.97 -35.21 -14.78
C ALA A 129 14.84 -33.94 -15.64
N LEU A 130 15.76 -33.77 -16.59
CA LEU A 130 15.64 -32.78 -17.68
C LEU A 130 15.01 -33.39 -18.95
N HIS A 131 14.54 -34.64 -18.87
CA HIS A 131 13.87 -35.35 -19.97
C HIS A 131 12.62 -36.10 -19.44
N PRO A 132 11.47 -36.04 -20.14
CA PRO A 132 10.27 -36.78 -19.72
C PRO A 132 10.52 -38.28 -19.62
N GLY A 133 10.03 -38.93 -18.56
CA GLY A 133 10.09 -40.38 -18.39
C GLY A 133 11.46 -40.96 -17.97
N LEU A 134 12.48 -40.11 -17.70
CA LEU A 134 13.78 -40.58 -17.22
C LEU A 134 13.69 -41.18 -15.80
N TYR A 135 12.81 -40.61 -14.96
CA TYR A 135 12.42 -41.14 -13.65
C TYR A 135 10.91 -41.40 -13.62
N GLY A 136 10.48 -42.40 -12.85
CA GLY A 136 9.07 -42.82 -12.76
C GLY A 136 8.18 -41.98 -11.84
N GLY A 137 8.64 -40.83 -11.34
CA GLY A 137 7.89 -39.99 -10.40
C GLY A 137 8.31 -38.51 -10.42
N PRO A 138 7.57 -37.63 -9.71
CA PRO A 138 7.82 -36.19 -9.73
C PRO A 138 9.11 -35.84 -8.98
N ALA A 139 9.88 -34.91 -9.54
CA ALA A 139 11.06 -34.34 -8.90
C ALA A 139 10.64 -33.54 -7.66
N ARG A 140 11.41 -33.65 -6.58
CA ARG A 140 11.11 -33.01 -5.29
C ARG A 140 12.24 -32.08 -4.89
N ALA A 141 11.91 -30.85 -4.53
CA ALA A 141 12.85 -29.88 -4.02
C ALA A 141 12.40 -29.39 -2.64
N HIS A 142 13.30 -29.41 -1.68
CA HIS A 142 13.12 -28.88 -0.34
C HIS A 142 14.21 -27.84 -0.05
N LEU A 143 13.78 -26.68 0.43
CA LEU A 143 14.65 -25.57 0.77
C LEU A 143 14.29 -25.09 2.19
N ASP A 144 15.24 -25.13 3.13
CA ASP A 144 15.13 -24.51 4.46
C ASP A 144 16.15 -23.36 4.52
N VAL A 145 15.65 -22.14 4.67
CA VAL A 145 16.44 -20.91 4.80
C VAL A 145 16.17 -20.31 6.17
N ARG A 146 17.23 -19.85 6.84
CA ARG A 146 17.15 -19.10 8.09
C ARG A 146 17.81 -17.74 7.91
N VAL A 147 17.06 -16.70 8.27
CA VAL A 147 17.53 -15.31 8.25
C VAL A 147 17.29 -14.75 9.64
N ASP A 148 18.35 -14.50 10.38
CA ASP A 148 18.30 -14.15 11.80
C ASP A 148 17.46 -15.16 12.62
N GLN A 149 16.32 -14.73 13.16
CA GLN A 149 15.36 -15.57 13.92
C GLN A 149 14.23 -16.13 13.04
N GLY A 150 14.16 -15.74 11.77
CA GLY A 150 13.16 -16.15 10.82
C GLY A 150 13.52 -17.45 10.10
N ARG A 151 12.50 -18.18 9.66
CA ARG A 151 12.67 -19.40 8.86
C ARG A 151 11.71 -19.41 7.67
N LEU A 152 12.24 -19.76 6.51
CA LEU A 152 11.49 -20.02 5.28
C LEU A 152 11.70 -21.48 4.90
N ARG A 153 10.61 -22.20 4.68
CA ARG A 153 10.61 -23.55 4.13
C ARG A 153 9.83 -23.57 2.85
N VAL A 154 10.43 -24.11 1.80
CA VAL A 154 9.79 -24.32 0.51
C VAL A 154 9.87 -25.81 0.18
N SER A 155 8.76 -26.39 -0.25
CA SER A 155 8.69 -27.76 -0.74
C SER A 155 7.97 -27.77 -2.07
N THR A 156 8.67 -28.15 -3.13
CA THR A 156 8.18 -28.11 -4.50
C THR A 156 8.18 -29.52 -5.07
N HIS A 157 7.09 -29.87 -5.75
CA HIS A 157 6.98 -31.05 -6.58
C HIS A 157 6.88 -30.59 -8.02
N LEU A 158 7.74 -31.14 -8.88
CA LEU A 158 7.82 -30.83 -10.30
C LEU A 158 7.53 -32.12 -11.08
N GLU A 159 6.54 -32.07 -11.95
CA GLU A 159 6.14 -33.17 -12.81
C GLU A 159 6.31 -32.74 -14.27
N LEU A 160 7.09 -33.48 -15.04
CA LEU A 160 7.17 -33.29 -16.49
C LEU A 160 5.99 -34.05 -17.12
N LEU A 161 5.05 -33.30 -17.71
CA LEU A 161 3.92 -33.83 -18.44
C LEU A 161 4.28 -33.94 -19.93
N GLU A 162 3.55 -34.77 -20.68
CA GLU A 162 3.79 -34.94 -22.14
C GLU A 162 3.79 -33.60 -22.90
N HIS A 163 2.96 -32.65 -22.48
CA HIS A 163 2.77 -31.35 -23.13
C HIS A 163 2.98 -30.15 -22.18
N GLY A 164 3.84 -30.28 -21.17
CA GLY A 164 4.14 -29.16 -20.28
C GLY A 164 4.70 -29.57 -18.92
N VAL A 165 4.47 -28.71 -17.91
CA VAL A 165 5.02 -28.90 -16.57
C VAL A 165 3.94 -28.69 -15.52
N GLY A 166 3.86 -29.63 -14.58
CA GLY A 166 3.13 -29.49 -13.32
C GLY A 166 4.08 -29.04 -12.21
N VAL A 167 3.71 -27.99 -11.47
CA VAL A 167 4.45 -27.50 -10.31
C VAL A 167 3.48 -27.37 -9.13
N ALA A 168 3.78 -28.01 -8.02
CA ALA A 168 3.08 -27.82 -6.75
C ALA A 168 4.08 -27.37 -5.67
N THR A 169 3.94 -26.13 -5.21
CA THR A 169 4.83 -25.52 -4.22
C THR A 169 4.09 -25.24 -2.92
N ASN A 170 4.66 -25.67 -1.80
CA ASN A 170 4.23 -25.32 -0.45
C ASN A 170 5.31 -24.47 0.20
N LEU A 171 4.97 -23.22 0.52
CA LEU A 171 5.84 -22.25 1.16
C LEU A 171 5.33 -21.96 2.56
N ARG A 172 6.22 -22.04 3.55
CA ARG A 172 5.97 -21.68 4.94
C ARG A 172 7.06 -20.76 5.44
N ALA A 173 6.71 -19.52 5.71
CA ALA A 173 7.55 -18.52 6.32
C ALA A 173 7.08 -18.26 7.76
N ARG A 174 8.02 -18.18 8.70
CA ARG A 174 7.74 -17.86 10.11
C ARG A 174 8.71 -16.81 10.59
N ARG A 175 8.16 -15.70 11.13
CA ARG A 175 8.90 -14.61 11.78
C ARG A 175 10.06 -14.08 10.95
N LEU A 176 9.86 -13.91 9.64
CA LEU A 176 10.87 -13.30 8.77
C LEU A 176 10.98 -11.80 9.08
N PRO A 177 12.15 -11.29 9.52
CA PRO A 177 12.27 -9.90 9.93
C PRO A 177 12.27 -8.94 8.72
N LEU A 178 11.51 -7.84 8.82
CA LEU A 178 11.45 -6.80 7.77
C LEU A 178 12.50 -5.69 7.91
N ARG A 179 13.18 -5.59 9.05
CA ARG A 179 14.18 -4.52 9.34
C ARG A 179 15.22 -4.30 8.25
N ARG A 180 15.60 -5.36 7.54
CA ARG A 180 16.62 -5.34 6.49
C ARG A 180 16.03 -5.12 5.08
N THR A 181 14.71 -5.18 4.91
CA THR A 181 14.05 -4.97 3.60
C THR A 181 13.77 -3.51 3.28
N ARG A 182 13.84 -2.60 4.28
CA ARG A 182 13.69 -1.14 4.10
C ARG A 182 14.49 -0.59 2.92
N LEU A 183 15.73 -1.07 2.76
CA LEU A 183 16.70 -0.62 1.75
C LEU A 183 16.26 -0.92 0.31
N TYR A 184 15.31 -1.85 0.13
CA TYR A 184 14.78 -2.27 -1.16
C TYR A 184 13.42 -1.67 -1.48
N VAL A 185 12.94 -0.72 -0.66
CA VAL A 185 11.78 0.09 -0.98
C VAL A 185 12.30 1.44 -1.48
N PRO A 186 12.60 1.60 -2.77
CA PRO A 186 13.13 2.85 -3.29
C PRO A 186 12.08 3.96 -3.18
N LYS A 187 12.53 5.21 -3.11
CA LYS A 187 11.70 6.44 -3.17
C LYS A 187 10.85 6.77 -1.92
N VAL A 188 10.84 5.94 -0.88
CA VAL A 188 10.16 6.28 0.38
C VAL A 188 11.13 6.87 1.39
N GLY A 189 10.72 7.91 2.12
CA GLY A 189 11.55 8.58 3.13
C GLY A 189 11.81 7.79 4.41
N TRP A 190 11.54 6.48 4.46
CA TRP A 190 11.50 5.74 5.73
C TRP A 190 12.88 5.59 6.37
N ARG A 191 12.96 5.96 7.66
CA ARG A 191 14.16 5.80 8.47
C ARG A 191 14.29 4.37 8.99
N GLU A 192 13.16 3.74 9.31
CA GLU A 192 13.10 2.39 9.88
C GLU A 192 11.84 1.66 9.44
N LEU A 193 11.94 0.34 9.26
CA LEU A 193 10.84 -0.58 8.96
C LEU A 193 11.00 -1.83 9.83
N ALA A 194 10.37 -1.88 10.99
CA ALA A 194 10.38 -3.08 11.83
C ALA A 194 9.12 -3.91 11.58
N GLY A 195 9.19 -5.23 11.77
CA GLY A 195 8.05 -6.14 11.64
C GLY A 195 8.47 -7.57 11.37
N GLN A 196 7.52 -8.49 11.49
CA GLN A 196 7.70 -9.92 11.25
C GLN A 196 6.70 -10.43 10.21
N LEU A 197 7.20 -11.02 9.13
CA LEU A 197 6.39 -11.64 8.10
C LEU A 197 6.21 -13.14 8.38
N GLY A 198 4.95 -13.57 8.43
CA GLY A 198 4.53 -14.97 8.36
C GLY A 198 3.83 -15.23 7.03
N ALA A 199 4.00 -16.43 6.47
CA ALA A 199 3.26 -16.82 5.28
C ALA A 199 3.07 -18.34 5.22
N THR A 200 1.90 -18.77 4.79
CA THR A 200 1.64 -20.16 4.38
C THR A 200 0.97 -20.10 3.03
N VAL A 201 1.69 -20.45 1.97
CA VAL A 201 1.24 -20.35 0.58
C VAL A 201 1.32 -21.72 -0.08
N VAL A 202 0.24 -22.10 -0.76
CA VAL A 202 0.18 -23.27 -1.63
C VAL A 202 -0.06 -22.76 -3.04
N HIS A 203 0.88 -23.05 -3.93
CA HIS A 203 0.82 -22.73 -5.34
C HIS A 203 0.71 -24.01 -6.16
N ARG A 204 -0.21 -24.02 -7.12
CA ARG A 204 -0.39 -25.11 -8.07
C ARG A 204 -0.42 -24.53 -9.47
N PHE A 205 0.44 -25.07 -10.31
CA PHE A 205 0.53 -24.72 -11.72
C PHE A 205 0.56 -26.00 -12.54
N ALA A 206 -0.20 -26.03 -13.62
CA ALA A 206 -0.13 -27.04 -14.64
C ALA A 206 -0.38 -26.35 -15.98
N SER A 207 0.57 -26.51 -16.90
CA SER A 207 0.51 -25.90 -18.23
C SER A 207 -0.85 -26.13 -18.89
N GLY A 208 -1.51 -25.04 -19.31
CA GLY A 208 -2.76 -25.08 -20.08
C GLY A 208 -4.04 -25.44 -19.32
N SER A 209 -3.99 -25.76 -18.02
CA SER A 209 -5.17 -26.25 -17.29
C SER A 209 -5.42 -25.57 -15.94
N ARG A 210 -4.37 -25.22 -15.19
CA ARG A 210 -4.54 -24.79 -13.80
C ARG A 210 -3.43 -23.83 -13.38
N HIS A 211 -3.81 -22.70 -12.80
CA HIS A 211 -2.87 -21.83 -12.11
C HIS A 211 -3.56 -21.17 -10.92
N ASP A 212 -3.39 -21.77 -9.74
CA ASP A 212 -3.98 -21.25 -8.51
C ASP A 212 -2.96 -21.03 -7.40
N VAL A 213 -3.20 -19.97 -6.63
CA VAL A 213 -2.45 -19.62 -5.42
C VAL A 213 -3.45 -19.43 -4.30
N ARG A 214 -3.22 -20.11 -3.18
CA ARG A 214 -4.01 -19.93 -1.95
C ARG A 214 -3.09 -19.82 -0.75
N GLY A 215 -3.53 -19.15 0.30
CA GLY A 215 -2.73 -19.07 1.51
C GLY A 215 -3.10 -17.93 2.43
N THR A 216 -2.33 -17.84 3.51
CA THR A 216 -2.43 -16.78 4.51
C THR A 216 -1.08 -16.09 4.64
N ILE A 217 -1.09 -14.76 4.64
CA ILE A 217 0.06 -13.91 4.89
C ILE A 217 -0.24 -13.12 6.15
N THR A 218 0.69 -13.10 7.10
CA THR A 218 0.59 -12.31 8.34
C THR A 218 1.77 -11.35 8.44
N LEU A 219 1.51 -10.17 8.99
CA LEU A 219 2.52 -9.15 9.24
C LEU A 219 2.31 -8.59 10.64
N ASP A 220 3.17 -9.04 11.55
CA ASP A 220 3.07 -8.80 12.98
C ASP A 220 4.04 -7.72 13.43
N ASP A 221 3.62 -6.93 14.42
CA ASP A 221 4.39 -5.84 15.05
C ASP A 221 5.08 -4.91 14.04
N LEU A 222 4.35 -4.46 13.01
CA LEU A 222 4.90 -3.49 12.06
C LEU A 222 5.10 -2.13 12.74
N ALA A 223 6.25 -1.50 12.51
CA ALA A 223 6.47 -0.10 12.81
C ALA A 223 7.29 0.57 11.70
N VAL A 224 6.75 1.66 11.15
CA VAL A 224 7.41 2.49 10.13
C VAL A 224 7.70 3.86 10.72
N ARG A 225 8.96 4.27 10.70
CA ARG A 225 9.39 5.60 11.17
C ARG A 225 9.83 6.45 10.00
N VAL A 226 9.45 7.73 10.04
CA VAL A 226 9.82 8.74 9.03
C VAL A 226 10.66 9.85 9.67
N PRO A 227 11.54 10.51 8.91
CA PRO A 227 12.27 11.69 9.36
C PRO A 227 11.34 12.81 9.83
N GLY A 228 11.78 13.59 10.82
CA GLY A 228 11.01 14.72 11.34
C GLY A 228 9.83 14.36 12.26
N VAL A 229 9.64 13.07 12.57
CA VAL A 229 8.64 12.57 13.50
C VAL A 229 9.31 11.61 14.49
N GLU A 230 9.17 11.87 15.80
CA GLU A 230 9.77 11.00 16.83
C GLU A 230 9.04 9.65 16.94
N GLU A 231 7.71 9.67 16.85
CA GLU A 231 6.87 8.48 16.91
C GLU A 231 6.79 7.74 15.56
N PRO A 232 6.50 6.43 15.54
CA PRO A 232 6.20 5.72 14.29
C PRO A 232 5.02 6.36 13.55
N ALA A 233 5.20 6.66 12.26
CA ALA A 233 4.14 7.22 11.41
C ALA A 233 3.02 6.20 11.13
N LEU A 234 3.37 4.91 11.16
CA LEU A 234 2.43 3.80 11.05
C LEU A 234 2.94 2.66 11.93
N LYS A 235 2.08 2.10 12.76
CA LYS A 235 2.33 0.84 13.48
C LYS A 235 1.07 0.00 13.53
N TRP A 236 1.21 -1.32 13.65
CA TRP A 236 0.11 -2.22 14.00
C TRP A 236 0.61 -3.46 14.72
N LYS A 237 -0.29 -4.17 15.40
CA LYS A 237 0.03 -5.40 16.12
C LYS A 237 -0.08 -6.62 15.24
N HIS A 238 -1.19 -6.74 14.52
CA HIS A 238 -1.46 -7.87 13.66
C HIS A 238 -2.12 -7.40 12.37
N PHE A 239 -1.63 -7.91 11.25
CA PHE A 239 -2.28 -7.79 9.95
C PHE A 239 -2.27 -9.16 9.29
N ALA A 240 -3.43 -9.62 8.82
CA ALA A 240 -3.54 -10.91 8.16
C ALA A 240 -4.41 -10.82 6.91
N VAL A 241 -3.97 -11.49 5.86
CA VAL A 241 -4.72 -11.65 4.61
C VAL A 241 -4.79 -13.13 4.30
N SER A 242 -6.01 -13.65 4.19
CA SER A 242 -6.30 -15.03 3.78
C SER A 242 -6.99 -15.03 2.43
N VAL A 243 -6.43 -15.80 1.50
CA VAL A 243 -6.80 -15.82 0.10
C VAL A 243 -7.27 -17.23 -0.27
N ASP A 244 -8.47 -17.32 -0.85
CA ASP A 244 -9.00 -18.53 -1.49
C ASP A 244 -8.23 -18.76 -2.80
N PRO A 245 -8.25 -19.94 -3.46
CA PRO A 245 -7.52 -20.14 -4.71
C PRO A 245 -7.78 -19.02 -5.72
N VAL A 246 -6.77 -18.15 -5.92
CA VAL A 246 -6.78 -17.09 -6.93
C VAL A 246 -6.57 -17.77 -8.25
N ASP A 247 -7.58 -17.69 -9.12
CA ASP A 247 -7.45 -18.19 -10.48
C ASP A 247 -6.70 -17.15 -11.31
N LEU A 248 -5.41 -17.41 -11.52
CA LEU A 248 -4.52 -16.53 -12.26
C LEU A 248 -4.79 -16.57 -13.77
N LEU A 249 -5.44 -17.62 -14.29
CA LEU A 249 -5.87 -17.71 -15.69
C LEU A 249 -7.16 -16.90 -15.92
N ALA A 250 -8.11 -16.98 -14.98
CA ALA A 250 -9.35 -16.22 -15.04
C ALA A 250 -9.20 -14.74 -14.63
N GLN A 251 -8.04 -14.36 -14.07
CA GLN A 251 -7.73 -13.04 -13.49
C GLN A 251 -8.75 -12.64 -12.41
N HIS A 252 -9.10 -13.59 -11.55
CA HIS A 252 -10.05 -13.39 -10.46
C HIS A 252 -9.38 -13.66 -9.11
N ALA A 253 -9.24 -12.60 -8.31
CA ALA A 253 -8.66 -12.66 -6.97
C ALA A 253 -9.76 -12.68 -5.90
N ARG A 254 -9.88 -13.79 -5.17
CA ARG A 254 -10.82 -13.92 -4.05
C ARG A 254 -10.07 -13.92 -2.73
N VAL A 255 -10.29 -12.88 -1.93
CA VAL A 255 -9.76 -12.75 -0.58
C VAL A 255 -10.85 -13.19 0.40
N THR A 256 -10.60 -14.22 1.18
CA THR A 256 -11.54 -14.70 2.18
C THR A 256 -11.62 -13.75 3.36
N ARG A 257 -10.47 -13.25 3.82
CA ARG A 257 -10.43 -12.39 4.99
C ARG A 257 -9.25 -11.43 5.00
N VAL A 258 -9.52 -10.20 5.43
CA VAL A 258 -8.52 -9.19 5.78
C VAL A 258 -8.75 -8.76 7.23
N GLU A 259 -7.74 -8.92 8.08
CA GLU A 259 -7.79 -8.51 9.48
C GLU A 259 -6.67 -7.49 9.75
N LEU A 260 -7.00 -6.38 10.42
CA LEU A 260 -6.04 -5.40 10.92
C LEU A 260 -6.38 -5.10 12.39
N ALA A 261 -5.43 -5.32 13.29
CA ALA A 261 -5.64 -5.10 14.72
C ALA A 261 -4.54 -4.24 15.34
N GLY A 262 -4.94 -3.34 16.24
CA GLY A 262 -4.03 -2.52 17.03
C GLY A 262 -3.24 -1.50 16.21
N ALA A 263 -3.83 -1.00 15.11
CA ALA A 263 -3.14 -0.06 14.23
C ALA A 263 -3.11 1.37 14.80
N SER A 264 -2.07 2.10 14.46
CA SER A 264 -1.89 3.50 14.79
C SER A 264 -1.31 4.22 13.58
N LEU A 265 -1.99 5.26 13.14
CA LEU A 265 -1.60 6.05 11.98
C LEU A 265 -1.48 7.51 12.38
N LEU A 266 -0.37 8.13 11.98
CA LEU A 266 -0.19 9.57 12.13
C LEU A 266 -0.77 10.30 10.92
N VAL A 267 -1.63 11.28 11.17
CA VAL A 267 -2.29 12.10 10.15
C VAL A 267 -1.97 13.58 10.38
N ARG A 268 -1.63 14.31 9.32
CA ARG A 268 -1.35 15.76 9.37
C ARG A 268 -2.27 16.51 8.39
N PRO A 269 -3.44 17.01 8.84
CA PRO A 269 -4.46 17.58 7.96
C PRO A 269 -4.08 18.87 7.19
N GLY A 270 -2.91 19.47 7.44
CA GLY A 270 -2.51 20.76 6.86
C GLY A 270 -1.08 20.83 6.31
N GLY A 271 -0.43 19.69 6.06
CA GLY A 271 0.90 19.61 5.44
C GLY A 271 0.81 19.06 4.01
N GLY A 272 1.86 19.26 3.20
CA GLY A 272 1.88 18.81 1.80
C GLY A 272 1.50 17.33 1.59
N ALA A 273 1.86 16.45 2.53
CA ALA A 273 1.37 15.08 2.58
C ALA A 273 0.55 14.83 3.86
N PRO A 274 -0.75 14.46 3.75
CA PRO A 274 -1.59 14.17 4.92
C PRO A 274 -1.14 12.92 5.68
N LEU A 275 -0.43 12.02 5.00
CA LEU A 275 0.14 10.80 5.55
C LEU A 275 1.67 10.89 5.46
N PRO A 276 2.39 11.14 6.57
CA PRO A 276 3.84 11.26 6.56
C PRO A 276 4.57 10.01 6.03
N ILE A 277 3.94 8.83 6.13
CA ILE A 277 4.49 7.58 5.58
C ILE A 277 4.62 7.60 4.05
N ALA A 278 3.79 8.37 3.36
CA ALA A 278 3.80 8.48 1.91
C ALA A 278 4.74 9.60 1.42
N GLU A 279 5.40 10.34 2.32
CA GLU A 279 6.36 11.38 1.93
C GLU A 279 7.57 10.75 1.20
N VAL A 280 7.77 11.22 -0.01
CA VAL A 280 8.93 10.87 -0.85
C VAL A 280 10.14 11.61 -0.29
N ALA A 281 11.27 10.93 -0.18
CA ALA A 281 12.51 11.53 0.30
C ALA A 281 12.93 12.73 -0.59
N PRO A 282 13.13 13.94 -0.03
CA PRO A 282 13.75 15.03 -0.77
C PRO A 282 15.23 14.68 -0.99
N GLY A 283 15.57 14.26 -2.20
CA GLY A 283 16.90 13.72 -2.50
C GLY A 283 16.95 12.62 -3.55
N GLY A 284 15.82 12.23 -4.15
CA GLY A 284 15.88 11.71 -5.52
C GLY A 284 16.49 12.81 -6.37
N GLY A 285 17.76 12.65 -6.78
CA GLY A 285 18.43 13.57 -7.70
C GLY A 285 17.54 13.89 -8.90
N PRO A 286 17.77 15.03 -9.60
CA PRO A 286 16.97 15.41 -10.76
C PRO A 286 16.76 14.18 -11.62
N ALA A 287 15.50 13.91 -11.96
CA ALA A 287 15.15 12.87 -12.90
C ALA A 287 16.20 12.90 -14.01
N GLY A 288 17.03 11.86 -14.07
CA GLY A 288 17.90 11.67 -15.22
C GLY A 288 16.99 11.84 -16.44
N PRO A 289 17.45 12.57 -17.48
CA PRO A 289 16.61 13.04 -18.57
C PRO A 289 15.64 11.94 -18.93
N ALA A 290 14.35 12.23 -18.77
CA ALA A 290 13.28 11.28 -18.98
C ALA A 290 13.58 10.56 -20.29
N GLU A 291 13.94 9.28 -20.17
CA GLU A 291 14.15 8.44 -21.34
C GLU A 291 12.88 8.58 -22.17
N PRO A 292 12.98 9.03 -23.44
CA PRO A 292 11.82 9.37 -24.24
C PRO A 292 10.87 8.18 -24.18
N ALA A 293 9.67 8.44 -23.63
CA ALA A 293 8.64 7.44 -23.53
C ALA A 293 8.53 6.76 -24.90
N PRO A 294 8.58 5.41 -24.95
CA PRO A 294 8.38 4.70 -26.20
C PRO A 294 7.09 5.25 -26.83
N PRO A 295 7.07 5.55 -28.14
CA PRO A 295 5.85 6.02 -28.79
C PRO A 295 4.72 5.07 -28.40
N ALA A 296 3.65 5.64 -27.85
CA ALA A 296 2.49 4.88 -27.42
C ALA A 296 2.06 3.99 -28.59
N ALA A 297 2.28 2.69 -28.45
CA ALA A 297 1.76 1.71 -29.38
C ALA A 297 0.23 1.77 -29.26
N THR A 298 -0.42 2.39 -30.25
CA THR A 298 -1.86 2.63 -30.28
C THR A 298 -2.70 1.35 -30.34
N ASP A 299 -2.09 0.16 -30.47
CA ASP A 299 -2.80 -1.11 -30.55
C ASP A 299 -2.27 -2.17 -29.57
N ALA A 300 -2.15 -1.80 -28.29
CA ALA A 300 -2.12 -2.82 -27.24
C ALA A 300 -3.56 -3.37 -27.08
N PRO A 301 -3.80 -4.69 -27.27
CA PRO A 301 -5.12 -5.26 -27.01
C PRO A 301 -5.54 -4.95 -25.56
N PRO A 302 -6.82 -4.61 -25.31
CA PRO A 302 -7.27 -4.25 -23.97
C PRO A 302 -6.94 -5.39 -23.02
N THR A 303 -6.01 -5.14 -22.10
CA THR A 303 -5.64 -6.10 -21.08
C THR A 303 -6.88 -6.31 -20.21
N LYS A 304 -7.39 -7.54 -20.21
CA LYS A 304 -8.55 -7.91 -19.40
C LYS A 304 -8.24 -7.55 -17.94
N SER A 305 -9.12 -6.75 -17.34
CA SER A 305 -8.95 -6.20 -16.00
C SER A 305 -9.16 -7.29 -14.95
N TRP A 306 -8.36 -7.22 -13.88
CA TRP A 306 -8.51 -8.12 -12.74
C TRP A 306 -9.84 -7.86 -12.04
N ARG A 307 -10.57 -8.93 -11.75
CA ARG A 307 -11.77 -8.90 -10.89
C ARG A 307 -11.37 -9.36 -9.51
N TRP A 308 -11.97 -8.76 -8.48
CA TRP A 308 -11.61 -9.07 -7.10
C TRP A 308 -12.81 -9.03 -6.17
N SER A 309 -12.76 -9.88 -5.14
CA SER A 309 -13.74 -9.91 -4.05
C SER A 309 -13.06 -10.12 -2.70
N VAL A 310 -13.61 -9.51 -1.65
CA VAL A 310 -13.20 -9.66 -0.26
C VAL A 310 -14.42 -10.08 0.57
N ALA A 311 -14.42 -11.31 1.08
CA ALA A 311 -15.59 -11.82 1.80
C ALA A 311 -15.78 -11.18 3.18
N SER A 312 -14.69 -10.87 3.90
CA SER A 312 -14.74 -10.13 5.16
C SER A 312 -13.51 -9.26 5.35
N LEU A 313 -13.71 -8.01 5.79
CA LEU A 313 -12.70 -7.06 6.22
C LEU A 313 -13.03 -6.63 7.64
N SER A 314 -12.08 -6.74 8.56
CA SER A 314 -12.21 -6.29 9.94
C SER A 314 -11.00 -5.46 10.37
N VAL A 315 -11.26 -4.27 10.89
CA VAL A 315 -10.28 -3.36 11.48
C VAL A 315 -10.70 -3.10 12.92
N THR A 316 -9.86 -3.50 13.88
CA THR A 316 -10.13 -3.38 15.32
C THR A 316 -8.99 -2.66 16.03
N ASP A 317 -9.30 -2.07 17.19
CA ASP A 317 -8.33 -1.40 18.08
C ASP A 317 -7.43 -0.39 17.35
N THR A 318 -7.96 0.26 16.32
CA THR A 318 -7.20 1.18 15.47
C THR A 318 -7.40 2.61 15.94
N HIS A 319 -6.33 3.41 15.93
CA HIS A 319 -6.40 4.83 16.23
C HIS A 319 -5.66 5.68 15.20
N ALA A 320 -6.24 6.79 14.80
CA ALA A 320 -5.59 7.82 14.01
C ALA A 320 -5.20 8.98 14.93
N ARG A 321 -3.91 9.27 15.02
CA ARG A 321 -3.38 10.43 15.74
C ARG A 321 -3.30 11.61 14.78
N VAL A 322 -4.20 12.56 14.93
CA VAL A 322 -4.30 13.74 14.09
C VAL A 322 -3.49 14.87 14.70
N LEU A 323 -2.38 15.22 14.04
CA LEU A 323 -1.53 16.34 14.43
C LEU A 323 -2.11 17.64 13.87
N THR A 324 -2.83 18.36 14.73
CA THR A 324 -3.27 19.75 14.46
C THR A 324 -2.25 20.75 15.03
N ALA A 325 -2.41 22.04 14.71
CA ALA A 325 -1.51 23.09 15.16
C ALA A 325 -1.57 23.36 16.69
N GLU A 326 -2.62 22.91 17.37
CA GLU A 326 -2.85 23.19 18.79
C GLU A 326 -2.64 21.96 19.66
N THR A 327 -3.37 20.87 19.39
CA THR A 327 -3.30 19.64 20.18
C THR A 327 -3.45 18.39 19.30
N PRO A 328 -2.60 17.35 19.51
CA PRO A 328 -2.82 16.05 18.92
C PRO A 328 -4.17 15.49 19.37
N THR A 329 -4.98 15.05 18.41
CA THR A 329 -6.30 14.46 18.67
C THR A 329 -6.26 12.99 18.26
N ASP A 330 -6.55 12.09 19.18
CA ASP A 330 -6.63 10.65 18.90
C ASP A 330 -8.08 10.28 18.53
N VAL A 331 -8.25 9.64 17.37
CA VAL A 331 -9.54 9.18 16.84
C VAL A 331 -9.51 7.66 16.78
N GLY A 332 -10.36 6.99 17.56
CA GLY A 332 -10.55 5.54 17.46
C GLY A 332 -11.31 5.17 16.18
N VAL A 333 -10.92 4.08 15.52
CA VAL A 333 -11.49 3.61 14.27
C VAL A 333 -11.73 2.11 14.36
N GLU A 334 -12.95 1.69 14.10
CA GLU A 334 -13.35 0.30 13.90
C GLU A 334 -14.11 0.22 12.56
N LEU A 335 -13.78 -0.78 11.74
CA LEU A 335 -14.40 -0.98 10.42
C LEU A 335 -14.68 -2.46 10.21
N GLU A 336 -15.92 -2.77 9.85
CA GLU A 336 -16.34 -4.09 9.39
C GLU A 336 -16.95 -3.95 8.00
N ALA A 337 -16.58 -4.83 7.08
CA ALA A 337 -17.20 -4.91 5.77
C ALA A 337 -17.30 -6.35 5.29
N HIS A 338 -18.38 -6.67 4.58
CA HIS A 338 -18.66 -8.01 4.07
C HIS A 338 -18.93 -7.96 2.57
N GLU A 339 -18.49 -9.00 1.86
CA GLU A 339 -18.81 -9.21 0.43
C GLU A 339 -18.46 -8.03 -0.49
N LEU A 340 -17.34 -7.34 -0.21
CA LEU A 340 -16.83 -6.28 -1.07
C LEU A 340 -16.40 -6.86 -2.42
N SER A 341 -16.85 -6.28 -3.53
CA SER A 341 -16.45 -6.67 -4.89
C SER A 341 -16.11 -5.45 -5.72
N GLY A 342 -15.04 -5.53 -6.51
CA GLY A 342 -14.63 -4.46 -7.41
C GLY A 342 -15.48 -4.34 -8.68
N ASP A 343 -16.13 -5.42 -9.09
CA ASP A 343 -16.92 -5.54 -10.32
C ASP A 343 -18.43 -5.75 -10.06
N GLY A 344 -18.82 -6.03 -8.81
CA GLY A 344 -20.21 -6.18 -8.40
C GLY A 344 -20.96 -4.86 -8.22
N ASP A 345 -22.24 -4.86 -8.59
CA ASP A 345 -23.18 -3.75 -8.36
C ASP A 345 -24.01 -3.92 -7.08
N GLU A 346 -23.86 -5.07 -6.42
CA GLU A 346 -24.50 -5.36 -5.15
C GLU A 346 -23.88 -4.50 -4.02
N PRO A 347 -24.71 -3.93 -3.14
CA PRO A 347 -24.22 -3.14 -2.03
C PRO A 347 -23.61 -4.05 -0.96
N ALA A 348 -22.32 -3.90 -0.72
CA ALA A 348 -21.58 -4.59 0.33
C ALA A 348 -21.93 -3.99 1.71
N PRO A 349 -22.37 -4.77 2.71
CA PRO A 349 -22.61 -4.26 4.05
C PRO A 349 -21.32 -3.73 4.68
N VAL A 350 -21.35 -2.51 5.19
CA VAL A 350 -20.23 -1.85 5.87
C VAL A 350 -20.71 -1.19 7.16
N ARG A 351 -19.92 -1.37 8.22
CA ARG A 351 -20.04 -0.65 9.48
C ARG A 351 -18.74 0.07 9.80
N LEU A 352 -18.82 1.36 10.02
CA LEU A 352 -17.70 2.19 10.46
C LEU A 352 -18.08 2.83 11.78
N ALA A 353 -17.28 2.61 12.82
CA ALA A 353 -17.41 3.29 14.10
C ALA A 353 -16.16 4.13 14.36
N LEU A 354 -16.38 5.42 14.62
CA LEU A 354 -15.33 6.35 15.03
C LEU A 354 -15.58 6.80 16.46
N ARG A 355 -14.52 6.91 17.27
CA ARG A 355 -14.58 7.44 18.63
C ARG A 355 -13.70 8.68 18.74
N LEU A 356 -14.27 9.77 19.24
CA LEU A 356 -13.56 11.03 19.45
C LEU A 356 -13.89 11.57 20.83
N GLY A 357 -12.94 11.47 21.76
CA GLY A 357 -13.18 11.81 23.17
C GLY A 357 -14.27 10.93 23.77
N ASP A 358 -15.34 11.55 24.27
CA ASP A 358 -16.51 10.90 24.84
C ASP A 358 -17.69 10.75 23.84
N GLY A 359 -17.50 11.18 22.59
CA GLY A 359 -18.48 11.06 21.53
C GLY A 359 -18.16 9.95 20.53
N SER A 360 -19.19 9.52 19.80
CA SER A 360 -19.05 8.49 18.77
C SER A 360 -19.79 8.83 17.47
N LEU A 361 -19.30 8.26 16.38
CA LEU A 361 -19.92 8.29 15.07
C LEU A 361 -20.07 6.85 14.58
N GLY A 362 -21.28 6.42 14.30
CA GLY A 362 -21.58 5.13 13.68
C GLY A 362 -22.14 5.33 12.28
N LEU A 363 -21.58 4.65 11.30
CA LEU A 363 -22.09 4.57 9.93
C LEU A 363 -22.39 3.10 9.62
N ASP A 364 -23.63 2.79 9.25
CA ASP A 364 -24.07 1.45 8.85
C ASP A 364 -24.80 1.55 7.51
N GLY A 365 -24.44 0.72 6.53
CA GLY A 365 -25.11 0.73 5.24
C GLY A 365 -24.45 -0.14 4.18
N GLY A 366 -24.90 0.06 2.94
CA GLY A 366 -24.42 -0.64 1.76
C GLY A 366 -23.48 0.21 0.92
N LEU A 367 -22.25 -0.26 0.71
CA LEU A 367 -21.22 0.36 -0.12
C LEU A 367 -21.10 -0.35 -1.48
N ARG A 368 -21.10 0.41 -2.57
CA ARG A 368 -20.82 -0.08 -3.93
C ARG A 368 -19.46 0.43 -4.38
N ILE A 369 -18.65 -0.46 -4.96
CA ILE A 369 -17.30 -0.12 -5.45
C ILE A 369 -17.27 0.06 -6.96
N ALA A 370 -17.88 -0.86 -7.72
CA ALA A 370 -17.89 -0.81 -9.20
C ALA A 370 -18.51 0.50 -9.72
N ARG A 371 -19.57 0.97 -9.04
CA ARG A 371 -20.14 2.31 -9.19
C ARG A 371 -20.19 2.94 -7.82
N ILE A 372 -19.18 3.75 -7.49
CA ILE A 372 -19.02 4.31 -6.14
C ILE A 372 -20.34 4.92 -5.67
N GLY A 373 -20.85 4.38 -4.57
CA GLY A 373 -22.08 4.85 -3.96
C GLY A 373 -22.31 4.21 -2.61
N PHE A 374 -23.08 4.88 -1.78
CA PHE A 374 -23.37 4.45 -0.42
C PHE A 374 -24.81 4.78 -0.08
N ALA A 375 -25.51 3.87 0.58
CA ALA A 375 -26.80 4.13 1.19
C ALA A 375 -26.84 3.53 2.60
N GLY A 376 -27.19 4.33 3.59
CA GLY A 376 -27.16 3.88 4.98
C GLY A 376 -27.57 4.94 5.99
N THR A 377 -27.31 4.65 7.25
CA THR A 377 -27.57 5.52 8.40
C THR A 377 -26.27 5.98 9.03
N LEU A 378 -26.20 7.27 9.32
CA LEU A 378 -25.15 7.95 10.08
C LEU A 378 -25.74 8.37 11.42
N THR A 379 -25.15 7.89 12.50
CA THR A 379 -25.51 8.19 13.88
C THR A 379 -24.34 8.93 14.52
N LEU A 380 -24.61 10.07 15.14
CA LEU A 380 -23.65 10.84 15.93
C LEU A 380 -24.18 10.88 17.35
N ASP A 381 -23.37 10.47 18.31
CA ASP A 381 -23.72 10.50 19.73
C ASP A 381 -22.73 11.42 20.46
N ARG A 382 -23.25 12.56 20.94
CA ARG A 382 -22.55 13.57 21.75
C ARG A 382 -21.13 13.90 21.28
N LEU A 383 -20.92 14.09 19.98
CA LEU A 383 -19.59 14.45 19.46
C LEU A 383 -19.18 15.86 19.94
N PRO A 384 -18.00 16.01 20.56
CA PRO A 384 -17.57 17.30 21.09
C PRO A 384 -17.31 18.30 19.96
N LEU A 385 -18.12 19.36 19.90
CA LEU A 385 -18.03 20.40 18.88
C LEU A 385 -16.66 21.11 18.84
N PRO A 386 -15.99 21.42 19.97
CA PRO A 386 -14.65 22.01 19.94
C PRO A 386 -13.62 21.12 19.23
N ALA A 387 -13.68 19.81 19.44
CA ALA A 387 -12.77 18.87 18.79
C ALA A 387 -13.03 18.78 17.27
N LEU A 388 -14.30 18.74 16.86
CA LEU A 388 -14.68 18.78 15.45
C LEU A 388 -14.22 20.08 14.75
N ALA A 389 -14.40 21.23 15.43
CA ALA A 389 -13.97 22.53 14.92
C ALA A 389 -12.44 22.58 14.73
N GLY A 390 -11.67 22.03 15.67
CA GLY A 390 -10.21 21.94 15.59
C GLY A 390 -9.73 21.05 14.44
N LEU A 391 -10.41 19.93 14.17
CA LEU A 391 -10.08 19.03 13.06
C LEU A 391 -10.37 19.64 11.69
N ALA A 392 -11.50 20.36 11.54
CA ALA A 392 -11.89 20.97 10.27
C ALA A 392 -10.97 22.12 9.86
N GLY A 393 -10.37 22.84 10.82
CA GLY A 393 -9.52 24.01 10.56
C GLY A 393 -10.26 25.18 9.88
N THR A 394 -11.58 25.10 9.74
CA THR A 394 -12.41 26.11 9.05
C THR A 394 -12.79 27.28 9.95
N LEU A 395 -12.76 27.08 11.26
CA LEU A 395 -13.08 28.09 12.27
C LEU A 395 -11.79 28.53 12.96
N PRO A 396 -11.64 29.84 13.27
CA PRO A 396 -10.57 30.30 14.14
C PRO A 396 -10.59 29.54 15.48
N PRO A 397 -9.42 29.32 16.09
CA PRO A 397 -9.35 28.65 17.38
C PRO A 397 -10.13 29.43 18.44
N ASN A 398 -10.62 28.70 19.45
CA ASN A 398 -11.42 29.24 20.56
C ASN A 398 -12.79 29.82 20.20
N VAL A 399 -13.23 29.75 18.93
CA VAL A 399 -14.58 30.20 18.55
C VAL A 399 -15.66 29.26 19.11
N VAL A 400 -15.40 27.96 19.16
CA VAL A 400 -16.33 26.96 19.71
C VAL A 400 -15.73 26.43 21.00
N GLN A 401 -16.28 26.86 22.13
CA GLN A 401 -15.76 26.54 23.47
C GLN A 401 -16.40 25.28 24.05
N LYS A 402 -17.70 25.11 23.82
CA LYS A 402 -18.49 23.98 24.33
C LYS A 402 -19.54 23.57 23.32
N GLY A 403 -20.10 22.38 23.55
CA GLY A 403 -21.26 21.86 22.85
C GLY A 403 -21.03 20.44 22.37
N ALA A 404 -22.12 19.68 22.26
CA ALA A 404 -22.11 18.34 21.71
C ALA A 404 -23.06 18.24 20.53
N LEU A 405 -22.63 17.53 19.49
CA LEU A 405 -23.39 17.26 18.28
C LEU A 405 -23.94 15.83 18.34
N SER A 406 -25.25 15.70 18.22
CA SER A 406 -25.91 14.40 18.02
C SER A 406 -26.73 14.45 16.74
N ALA A 407 -26.81 13.35 16.01
CA ALA A 407 -27.57 13.32 14.77
C ALA A 407 -27.96 11.89 14.40
N ASP A 408 -29.14 11.73 13.82
CA ASP A 408 -29.62 10.49 13.22
C ASP A 408 -30.00 10.81 11.77
N LEU A 409 -29.15 10.40 10.84
CA LEU A 409 -29.21 10.81 9.44
C LEU A 409 -29.26 9.60 8.51
N ALA A 410 -30.26 9.54 7.62
CA ALA A 410 -30.22 8.70 6.44
C ALA A 410 -29.39 9.39 5.35
N VAL A 411 -28.42 8.68 4.79
CA VAL A 411 -27.48 9.19 3.78
C VAL A 411 -27.54 8.30 2.55
N ALA A 412 -27.69 8.89 1.38
CA ALA A 412 -27.56 8.24 0.08
C ALA A 412 -26.64 9.06 -0.82
N ALA A 413 -25.56 8.49 -1.32
CA ALA A 413 -24.56 9.18 -2.12
C ALA A 413 -24.12 8.38 -3.36
N GLY A 414 -23.68 9.08 -4.40
CA GLY A 414 -23.11 8.49 -5.61
C GLY A 414 -24.15 7.70 -6.40
N SER A 415 -23.80 6.49 -6.82
CA SER A 415 -24.72 5.59 -7.55
C SER A 415 -25.98 5.20 -6.77
N SER A 416 -25.98 5.42 -5.46
CA SER A 416 -27.10 5.09 -4.56
C SER A 416 -28.00 6.28 -4.27
N ALA A 417 -27.63 7.49 -4.70
CA ALA A 417 -28.47 8.67 -4.63
C ALA A 417 -29.53 8.67 -5.75
N PRO A 418 -30.66 9.39 -5.60
CA PRO A 418 -31.69 9.49 -6.64
C PRO A 418 -31.16 9.97 -7.99
N THR A 419 -30.23 10.93 -7.94
CA THR A 419 -29.43 11.36 -9.08
C THR A 419 -28.02 10.80 -8.90
N PRO A 420 -27.55 9.92 -9.80
CA PRO A 420 -26.21 9.36 -9.69
C PRO A 420 -25.12 10.43 -9.61
N GLY A 421 -24.30 10.39 -8.55
CA GLY A 421 -23.22 11.34 -8.31
C GLY A 421 -23.52 12.40 -7.26
N ASP A 422 -24.79 12.59 -6.89
CA ASP A 422 -25.22 13.50 -5.84
C ASP A 422 -25.15 12.84 -4.45
N ALA A 423 -25.33 13.63 -3.40
CA ALA A 423 -25.59 13.15 -2.05
C ALA A 423 -26.89 13.73 -1.52
N ARG A 424 -27.71 12.87 -0.90
CA ARG A 424 -28.95 13.20 -0.21
C ARG A 424 -28.80 12.82 1.26
N VAL A 425 -29.16 13.74 2.15
CA VAL A 425 -29.19 13.54 3.59
C VAL A 425 -30.55 13.92 4.14
N GLN A 426 -31.09 13.11 5.03
CA GLN A 426 -32.36 13.36 5.72
C GLN A 426 -32.25 12.92 7.18
N GLY A 427 -32.94 13.57 8.10
CA GLY A 427 -32.99 13.13 9.48
C GLY A 427 -32.98 14.29 10.47
N LYS A 428 -32.42 14.04 11.66
CA LYS A 428 -32.43 15.01 12.76
C LYS A 428 -31.01 15.32 13.20
N ILE A 429 -30.78 16.58 13.52
CA ILE A 429 -29.52 17.08 14.07
C ILE A 429 -29.86 17.83 15.35
N ALA A 430 -29.15 17.53 16.43
CA ALA A 430 -29.26 18.19 17.71
C ALA A 430 -27.89 18.73 18.15
N VAL A 431 -27.88 19.95 18.64
CA VAL A 431 -26.70 20.57 19.24
C VAL A 431 -27.05 20.99 20.67
N THR A 432 -26.41 20.35 21.65
CA THR A 432 -26.68 20.59 23.07
C THR A 432 -25.60 21.45 23.69
N GLU A 433 -26.03 22.43 24.48
CA GLU A 433 -25.19 23.37 25.23
C GLU A 433 -24.02 24.01 24.45
N PRO A 434 -24.19 24.44 23.18
CA PRO A 434 -23.08 25.08 22.49
C PRO A 434 -22.78 26.45 23.10
N TRP A 435 -21.50 26.74 23.18
CA TRP A 435 -20.99 28.05 23.57
C TRP A 435 -20.02 28.54 22.51
N ILE A 436 -20.40 29.61 21.82
CA ILE A 436 -19.68 30.17 20.69
C ILE A 436 -19.22 31.58 21.08
N THR A 437 -17.95 31.89 20.86
CA THR A 437 -17.36 33.21 21.14
C THR A 437 -16.70 33.80 19.91
N THR A 438 -16.37 35.09 19.99
CA THR A 438 -15.38 35.70 19.10
C THR A 438 -13.95 35.28 19.49
N ALA A 439 -12.96 35.64 18.64
CA ALA A 439 -11.54 35.43 18.96
C ALA A 439 -11.12 36.11 20.27
N ASP A 440 -11.75 37.24 20.60
CA ASP A 440 -11.77 37.78 21.96
C ASP A 440 -13.09 37.35 22.66
N PRO A 441 -13.04 36.48 23.68
CA PRO A 441 -14.23 35.98 24.37
C PRO A 441 -14.99 37.05 25.16
N THR A 442 -14.38 38.22 25.38
CA THR A 442 -15.03 39.34 26.10
C THR A 442 -15.87 40.22 25.19
N GLU A 443 -15.67 40.20 23.87
CA GLU A 443 -16.44 41.05 22.94
C GLU A 443 -17.85 40.51 22.68
N PHE A 444 -17.97 39.20 22.46
CA PHE A 444 -19.21 38.54 22.09
C PHE A 444 -19.21 37.05 22.45
N ALA A 445 -20.30 36.59 23.06
CA ALA A 445 -20.59 35.18 23.24
C ALA A 445 -22.07 34.89 22.93
N ALA A 446 -22.34 33.71 22.39
CA ALA A 446 -23.69 33.22 22.17
C ALA A 446 -23.76 31.74 22.57
N GLY A 447 -24.87 31.36 23.17
CA GLY A 447 -25.13 29.97 23.53
C GLY A 447 -26.61 29.70 23.66
N TRP A 448 -26.97 28.44 23.79
CA TRP A 448 -28.33 27.97 23.99
C TRP A 448 -28.29 26.60 24.65
N SER A 449 -29.39 26.12 25.23
CA SER A 449 -29.40 24.80 25.88
C SER A 449 -29.57 23.67 24.87
N ALA A 450 -30.43 23.83 23.86
CA ALA A 450 -30.59 22.88 22.77
C ALA A 450 -30.99 23.56 21.46
N LEU A 451 -30.41 23.12 20.34
CA LEU A 451 -30.85 23.42 18.98
C LEU A 451 -31.16 22.11 18.29
N GLU A 452 -32.42 21.93 17.89
CA GLU A 452 -32.88 20.78 17.12
C GLU A 452 -33.25 21.23 15.71
N VAL A 453 -32.71 20.54 14.71
CA VAL A 453 -32.96 20.80 13.29
C VAL A 453 -33.39 19.50 12.64
N GLY A 454 -34.65 19.44 12.22
CA GLY A 454 -35.14 18.42 11.30
C GLY A 454 -34.76 18.77 9.86
N VAL A 455 -34.03 17.88 9.20
CA VAL A 455 -33.66 17.99 7.79
C VAL A 455 -34.56 17.05 6.99
N ASP A 456 -35.57 17.60 6.33
CA ASP A 456 -36.40 16.83 5.42
C ASP A 456 -35.60 16.40 4.20
N GLU A 457 -34.73 17.27 3.69
CA GLU A 457 -33.87 16.97 2.54
C GLU A 457 -32.71 17.94 2.45
N LEU A 458 -31.48 17.42 2.43
CA LEU A 458 -30.28 18.13 2.05
C LEU A 458 -29.71 17.44 0.80
N LEU A 459 -29.73 18.13 -0.33
CA LEU A 459 -29.18 17.64 -1.59
C LEU A 459 -27.90 18.40 -1.92
N VAL A 460 -26.80 17.67 -2.03
CA VAL A 460 -25.48 18.18 -2.39
C VAL A 460 -25.11 17.56 -3.74
N PRO A 461 -25.14 18.33 -4.83
CA PRO A 461 -24.84 17.77 -6.14
C PRO A 461 -23.34 17.54 -6.36
N GLY A 462 -23.01 16.49 -7.10
CA GLY A 462 -21.65 16.23 -7.59
C GLY A 462 -20.61 15.75 -6.56
N VAL A 463 -21.02 15.23 -5.40
CA VAL A 463 -20.11 14.73 -4.35
C VAL A 463 -19.25 13.54 -4.82
N LEU A 464 -19.80 12.67 -5.68
CA LEU A 464 -19.13 11.46 -6.19
C LEU A 464 -19.19 11.35 -7.72
N ALA A 465 -19.29 12.47 -8.44
CA ALA A 465 -19.29 12.49 -9.90
C ALA A 465 -17.91 12.11 -10.45
N HIS A 466 -17.85 11.08 -11.31
CA HIS A 466 -16.59 10.59 -11.91
C HIS A 466 -16.08 11.53 -13.02
N ASP A 467 -16.97 12.26 -13.69
CA ASP A 467 -16.65 13.24 -14.74
C ASP A 467 -17.15 14.63 -14.33
N ALA A 468 -16.36 15.36 -13.53
CA ALA A 468 -16.63 16.74 -13.17
C ALA A 468 -16.32 17.69 -14.35
N ALA A 469 -17.03 17.55 -15.46
CA ALA A 469 -16.96 18.48 -16.60
C ALA A 469 -18.02 19.61 -16.51
N GLY A 470 -18.92 19.58 -15.52
CA GLY A 470 -19.94 20.61 -15.27
C GLY A 470 -19.77 21.27 -13.90
N GLU A 471 -20.09 22.56 -13.78
CA GLU A 471 -20.16 23.23 -12.48
C GLU A 471 -21.18 22.49 -11.59
N PRO A 472 -20.81 22.16 -10.33
CA PRO A 472 -21.75 21.54 -9.40
C PRO A 472 -22.95 22.47 -9.21
N GLY A 473 -24.16 21.89 -9.28
CA GLY A 473 -25.40 22.63 -9.05
C GLY A 473 -25.46 23.26 -7.65
N PRO A 474 -26.46 24.10 -7.37
CA PRO A 474 -26.63 24.68 -6.05
C PRO A 474 -26.98 23.60 -5.01
N ILE A 475 -26.40 23.70 -3.81
CA ILE A 475 -26.83 22.91 -2.66
C ILE A 475 -28.25 23.35 -2.28
N THR A 476 -29.17 22.39 -2.15
CA THR A 476 -30.55 22.67 -1.74
C THR A 476 -30.82 22.04 -0.38
N VAL A 477 -31.50 22.79 0.49
CA VAL A 477 -31.82 22.36 1.86
C VAL A 477 -33.28 22.66 2.14
N ARG A 478 -34.02 21.64 2.55
CA ARG A 478 -35.38 21.73 3.07
C ARG A 478 -35.38 21.24 4.51
N LEU A 479 -35.77 22.14 5.40
CA LEU A 479 -35.86 21.88 6.83
C LEU A 479 -37.31 21.58 7.20
N ALA A 480 -37.51 20.62 8.08
CA ALA A 480 -38.83 20.26 8.60
C ALA A 480 -39.24 21.25 9.70
N GLY A 481 -38.46 21.29 10.78
CA GLY A 481 -38.67 22.13 11.95
C GLY A 481 -37.34 22.49 12.61
N VAL A 482 -37.28 23.70 13.15
CA VAL A 482 -36.13 24.20 13.89
C VAL A 482 -36.60 24.63 15.27
N GLY A 483 -36.09 23.97 16.31
CA GLY A 483 -36.35 24.29 17.70
C GLY A 483 -35.10 24.86 18.36
N LEU A 484 -35.24 25.95 19.11
CA LEU A 484 -34.14 26.56 19.85
C LEU A 484 -34.60 26.81 21.29
N ALA A 485 -33.91 26.22 22.25
CA ALA A 485 -34.21 26.34 23.67
C ALA A 485 -33.23 27.30 24.36
N GLU A 486 -33.80 28.21 25.16
CA GLU A 486 -33.08 29.13 26.05
C GLU A 486 -31.88 29.85 25.39
N PRO A 487 -32.10 30.61 24.30
CA PRO A 487 -31.03 31.35 23.66
C PRO A 487 -30.49 32.46 24.57
N TYR A 488 -29.16 32.54 24.65
CA TYR A 488 -28.43 33.56 25.38
C TYR A 488 -27.42 34.26 24.46
N VAL A 489 -27.27 35.57 24.63
CA VAL A 489 -26.27 36.37 23.93
C VAL A 489 -25.64 37.38 24.90
N GLN A 490 -24.30 37.38 24.96
CA GLN A 490 -23.51 38.39 25.63
C GLN A 490 -22.90 39.34 24.58
N VAL A 491 -23.07 40.64 24.78
CA VAL A 491 -22.48 41.68 23.92
C VAL A 491 -21.83 42.74 24.79
N THR A 492 -20.58 43.07 24.51
CA THR A 492 -19.87 44.13 25.23
C THR A 492 -20.07 45.49 24.56
N ARG A 493 -20.38 46.50 25.37
CA ARG A 493 -20.59 47.89 24.96
C ARG A 493 -19.32 48.69 25.23
N THR A 494 -18.72 49.28 24.20
CA THR A 494 -17.60 50.21 24.31
C THR A 494 -18.08 51.67 24.25
N PRO A 495 -17.21 52.66 24.55
CA PRO A 495 -17.54 54.08 24.41
C PRO A 495 -17.98 54.48 22.98
N GLU A 496 -17.56 53.74 21.94
CA GLU A 496 -17.97 53.97 20.55
C GLU A 496 -19.30 53.30 20.17
N GLY A 497 -19.91 52.48 21.04
CA GLY A 497 -21.18 51.79 20.82
C GLY A 497 -21.15 50.30 21.19
N LEU A 498 -22.18 49.55 20.80
CA LEU A 498 -22.17 48.09 20.92
C LEU A 498 -21.17 47.50 19.91
N ILE A 499 -20.23 46.66 20.37
CA ILE A 499 -19.38 45.88 19.46
C ILE A 499 -20.29 44.91 18.70
N ARG A 500 -20.58 45.21 17.44
CA ARG A 500 -21.26 44.31 16.52
C ARG A 500 -20.21 43.58 15.69
N ARG A 501 -20.46 42.30 15.37
CA ARG A 501 -19.65 41.52 14.42
C ARG A 501 -19.34 42.37 13.19
N ARG A 502 -18.08 42.78 13.01
CA ARG A 502 -17.61 43.38 11.76
C ARG A 502 -17.78 42.30 10.69
N ARG A 503 -18.79 42.42 9.83
CA ARG A 503 -18.87 41.60 8.60
C ARG A 503 -17.52 41.69 7.89
N PRO A 504 -16.90 40.57 7.48
CA PRO A 504 -15.77 40.67 6.57
C PRO A 504 -16.27 41.44 5.35
N ARG A 505 -15.69 42.62 5.10
CA ARG A 505 -15.97 43.36 3.88
C ARG A 505 -15.51 42.48 2.74
N SER A 506 -16.45 41.90 1.99
CA SER A 506 -16.17 41.37 0.66
C SER A 506 -15.39 42.44 -0.11
N PRO A 507 -14.32 42.09 -0.86
CA PRO A 507 -13.62 43.07 -1.66
C PRO A 507 -14.65 43.71 -2.57
N ARG A 508 -14.90 45.02 -2.41
CA ARG A 508 -15.69 45.78 -3.36
C ARG A 508 -14.99 45.61 -4.71
N ARG A 509 -15.54 44.74 -5.55
CA ARG A 509 -15.25 44.69 -6.98
C ARG A 509 -15.41 46.13 -7.46
N ARG A 510 -14.29 46.79 -7.76
CA ARG A 510 -14.29 48.15 -8.32
C ARG A 510 -15.21 48.12 -9.52
N ALA A 511 -16.41 48.69 -9.39
CA ALA A 511 -17.27 48.95 -10.51
C ALA A 511 -16.48 49.85 -11.46
N ARG A 512 -16.07 49.29 -12.60
CA ARG A 512 -15.59 50.05 -13.75
C ARG A 512 -16.67 51.08 -14.05
N ARG A 513 -16.35 52.36 -13.89
CA ARG A 513 -17.17 53.46 -14.41
C ARG A 513 -17.40 53.22 -15.91
N PRO A 514 -18.63 53.31 -16.42
CA PRO A 514 -18.83 53.31 -17.86
C PRO A 514 -18.23 54.60 -18.44
N SER A 515 -17.29 54.43 -19.38
CA SER A 515 -16.74 55.49 -20.20
C SER A 515 -17.85 56.14 -21.03
N ARG A 516 -17.95 57.47 -20.93
CA ARG A 516 -18.82 58.32 -21.75
C ARG A 516 -18.67 57.98 -23.25
N PRO A 517 -19.76 57.88 -24.03
CA PRO A 517 -19.65 57.78 -25.48
C PRO A 517 -19.15 59.12 -26.05
N GLY A 518 -18.09 59.02 -26.85
CA GLY A 518 -17.50 60.16 -27.55
C GLY A 518 -18.50 60.79 -28.52
N ARG A 519 -18.69 62.10 -28.38
CA ARG A 519 -19.30 62.94 -29.42
C ARG A 519 -18.42 62.86 -30.67
N ARG A 520 -18.91 62.19 -31.72
CA ARG A 520 -18.41 62.42 -33.08
C ARG A 520 -18.93 63.77 -33.56
N SER A 521 -17.96 64.60 -33.92
CA SER A 521 -18.09 65.93 -34.51
C SER A 521 -18.87 65.88 -35.82
N THR A 522 -19.88 66.75 -35.91
CA THR A 522 -20.52 67.19 -37.14
C THR A 522 -19.52 67.98 -37.98
N SER A 523 -19.28 67.50 -39.20
CA SER A 523 -18.60 68.23 -40.27
C SER A 523 -19.55 69.27 -40.87
N ARG A 524 -19.23 70.57 -40.74
CA ARG A 524 -19.30 71.49 -41.87
C ARG A 524 -18.52 72.77 -41.59
N SER A 525 -17.56 72.98 -42.48
CA SER A 525 -16.78 74.18 -42.75
C SER A 525 -17.62 75.44 -42.92
N SER A 526 -17.09 76.57 -42.43
CA SER A 526 -17.12 77.84 -43.15
C SER A 526 -15.83 78.62 -42.85
N PRO A 527 -15.26 79.31 -43.85
CA PRO A 527 -13.94 79.94 -43.76
C PRO A 527 -14.05 81.38 -43.25
N SER A 528 -12.92 81.96 -42.81
CA SER A 528 -12.42 83.28 -43.25
C SER A 528 -11.32 83.80 -42.31
N VAL A 529 -10.18 84.08 -42.95
CA VAL A 529 -9.10 85.04 -42.65
C VAL A 529 -8.18 84.74 -41.46
#